data_AF-Q7CX28-F1
#
_entry.id   AF-Q7CX28-F1
#
_cell.length_a   1.000
_cell.length_b   1.000
_cell.length_c   1.000
_cell.angle_alpha   90.00
_cell.angle_beta   90.00
_cell.angle_gamma   90.00
#
_symmetry.space_group_name_H-M   'P 1'
#
loop_
_entity.id
_entity.type
_entity.pdbx_description
1 polymer ?
#
loop_
_entity_poly.entity_id
_entity_poly.type
_entity_poly.pdbx_seq_one_letter_code
_entity_poly.pdbx_strand_id
1 'polypeptide(L)'
;MSRRLLRARAPCGCGRQRREEKMARQFIDCREFPSDSKCTIAISADSQEELLEAAVQHAVAVHGAKDTLEFREEVRRSMHAGTPPLKVA
;
A
#
# COMPACT_ATOMS: atom_id res chain seq x y z
N MET A 1 47.18 19.94 33.96
CA MET A 1 45.93 20.71 33.76
C MET A 1 45.40 20.49 32.34
N SER A 2 44.87 19.30 32.06
CA SER A 2 44.41 18.96 30.70
C SER A 2 42.93 18.61 30.76
N ARG A 3 42.10 19.64 30.53
CA ARG A 3 40.65 19.57 30.40
C ARG A 3 40.30 18.60 29.25
N ARG A 4 40.04 17.33 29.57
CA ARG A 4 39.30 16.44 28.69
C ARG A 4 37.86 16.93 28.67
N LEU A 5 37.54 17.70 27.63
CA LEU A 5 36.16 18.06 27.29
C LEU A 5 35.37 16.76 27.09
N LEU A 6 34.40 16.54 27.98
CA LEU A 6 33.41 15.48 27.89
C LEU A 6 32.63 15.68 26.57
N ARG A 7 32.74 14.70 25.67
CA ARG A 7 31.88 14.59 24.49
C ARG A 7 30.46 14.31 24.98
N ALA A 8 29.62 15.34 25.01
CA ALA A 8 28.17 15.15 25.04
C ALA A 8 27.75 14.55 23.70
N ARG A 9 27.57 13.22 23.67
CA ARG A 9 26.78 12.57 22.62
C ARG A 9 25.33 12.93 22.88
N ALA A 10 24.84 13.94 22.17
CA ALA A 10 23.40 14.11 22.00
C ALA A 10 22.84 12.79 21.44
N PRO A 11 21.81 12.18 22.04
CA PRO A 11 21.05 11.17 21.33
C PRO A 11 20.40 11.90 20.17
N CYS A 12 20.88 11.62 18.95
CA CYS A 12 20.14 11.90 17.73
C CYS A 12 18.73 11.36 17.97
N GLY A 13 17.75 12.27 17.99
CA GLY A 13 16.35 11.99 18.26
C GLY A 13 15.75 11.12 17.17
N CYS A 14 16.10 9.84 17.20
CA CYS A 14 15.38 8.78 16.54
C CYS A 14 14.13 8.50 17.38
N GLY A 15 12.96 8.65 16.80
CA GLY A 15 11.72 8.13 17.38
C GLY A 15 10.70 9.18 17.81
N ARG A 16 10.11 9.86 16.83
CA ARG A 16 8.68 10.20 16.84
C ARG A 16 8.26 10.76 15.48
N GLN A 17 8.40 9.97 14.41
CA GLN A 17 7.51 10.15 13.26
C GLN A 17 6.13 9.70 13.74
N ARG A 18 5.43 10.66 14.35
CA ARG A 18 3.99 10.64 14.61
C ARG A 18 3.37 10.19 13.30
N ARG A 19 2.61 9.09 13.34
CA ARG A 19 1.81 8.58 12.22
C ARG A 19 1.15 9.74 11.48
N GLU A 20 1.82 10.23 10.46
CA GLU A 20 1.20 10.83 9.30
C GLU A 20 0.82 9.61 8.47
N GLU A 21 -0.29 8.98 8.88
CA GLU A 21 -1.22 8.31 7.97
C GLU A 21 -1.81 9.38 7.04
N LYS A 22 -0.93 10.06 6.30
CA LYS A 22 -1.27 10.97 5.21
C LYS A 22 -1.34 10.09 3.99
N MET A 23 -2.50 9.45 3.80
CA MET A 23 -3.08 9.02 2.52
C MET A 23 -2.04 8.82 1.42
N ALA A 24 -1.06 7.96 1.68
CA ALA A 24 -0.07 7.65 0.68
C ALA A 24 -0.86 6.92 -0.40
N ARG A 25 -0.73 7.36 -1.65
CA ARG A 25 -1.34 6.71 -2.81
C ARG A 25 -1.19 5.20 -2.62
N GLN A 26 -2.29 4.47 -2.58
CA GLN A 26 -2.28 3.02 -2.47
C GLN A 26 -2.55 2.44 -3.84
N PHE A 27 -2.08 1.22 -4.08
CA PHE A 27 -2.38 0.52 -5.30
C PHE A 27 -2.65 -0.95 -5.05
N ILE A 28 -3.47 -1.52 -5.93
CA ILE A 28 -3.69 -2.96 -6.07
C ILE A 28 -3.27 -3.32 -7.48
N ASP A 29 -2.45 -4.36 -7.59
CA ASP A 29 -2.01 -4.89 -8.86
C ASP A 29 -2.71 -6.22 -9.14
N CYS A 30 -3.60 -6.23 -10.13
CA CYS A 30 -4.32 -7.45 -10.50
C CYS A 30 -3.41 -8.51 -11.12
N ARG A 31 -2.16 -8.17 -11.48
CA ARG A 31 -1.16 -9.13 -11.98
C ARG A 31 -0.70 -10.12 -10.91
N GLU A 32 -0.78 -9.75 -9.64
CA GLU A 32 -0.37 -10.61 -8.53
C GLU A 32 -1.39 -11.73 -8.26
N PHE A 33 -2.59 -11.63 -8.84
CA PHE A 33 -3.66 -12.61 -8.68
C PHE A 33 -3.80 -13.42 -9.98
N PRO A 34 -3.19 -14.61 -10.08
CA PRO A 34 -3.27 -15.45 -11.26
C PRO A 34 -4.72 -15.93 -11.46
N SER A 35 -5.46 -15.17 -12.24
CA SER A 35 -6.84 -15.43 -12.63
C SER A 35 -6.88 -15.75 -14.13
N ASP A 36 -7.85 -16.54 -14.58
CA ASP A 36 -8.01 -16.90 -16.01
C ASP A 36 -8.09 -15.69 -16.95
N SER A 37 -8.51 -14.52 -16.44
CA SER A 37 -8.68 -13.28 -17.20
C SER A 37 -7.38 -12.56 -17.61
N LYS A 38 -6.20 -13.02 -17.15
CA LYS A 38 -4.88 -12.39 -17.45
C LYS A 38 -4.90 -10.84 -17.32
N CYS A 39 -5.46 -10.33 -16.22
CA CYS A 39 -5.57 -8.89 -16.01
C CYS A 39 -4.18 -8.25 -15.80
N THR A 40 -3.86 -7.25 -16.61
CA THR A 40 -2.64 -6.44 -16.48
C THR A 40 -2.90 -5.07 -15.85
N ILE A 41 -4.05 -4.92 -15.20
CA ILE A 41 -4.50 -3.65 -14.64
C ILE A 41 -3.91 -3.47 -13.24
N ALA A 42 -3.34 -2.29 -12.99
CA ALA A 42 -3.02 -1.83 -11.65
C ALA A 42 -3.90 -0.62 -11.33
N ILE A 43 -4.64 -0.69 -10.24
CA ILE A 43 -5.55 0.36 -9.78
C ILE A 43 -4.85 1.11 -8.66
N SER A 44 -4.86 2.44 -8.70
CA SER A 44 -4.28 3.27 -7.65
C SER A 44 -5.25 4.36 -7.24
N ALA A 45 -5.40 4.62 -5.95
CA ALA A 45 -6.19 5.73 -5.44
C ALA A 45 -5.52 6.38 -4.24
N ASP A 46 -5.93 7.62 -3.95
CA ASP A 46 -5.44 8.37 -2.80
C ASP A 46 -6.14 7.93 -1.51
N SER A 47 -7.35 7.39 -1.60
CA SER A 47 -8.12 6.86 -0.47
C SER A 47 -8.26 5.34 -0.53
N GLN A 48 -8.22 4.70 0.64
CA GLN A 48 -8.36 3.24 0.75
C GLN A 48 -9.75 2.76 0.32
N GLU A 49 -10.78 3.54 0.66
CA GLU A 49 -12.18 3.21 0.37
C GLU A 49 -12.45 3.26 -1.14
N GLU A 50 -11.97 4.28 -1.84
CA GLU A 50 -12.08 4.38 -3.31
C GLU A 50 -11.32 3.25 -4.00
N LEU A 51 -10.12 2.93 -3.52
CA LEU A 51 -9.34 1.82 -4.05
C LEU A 51 -10.05 0.49 -3.88
N LEU A 52 -10.68 0.28 -2.71
CA LEU A 52 -11.45 -0.93 -2.43
C LEU A 52 -12.62 -1.08 -3.38
N GLU A 53 -13.46 -0.05 -3.49
CA GLU A 53 -14.65 -0.11 -4.33
C GLU A 53 -14.27 -0.36 -5.79
N ALA A 54 -13.25 0.33 -6.29
CA ALA A 54 -12.74 0.13 -7.65
C ALA A 54 -12.20 -1.29 -7.89
N ALA A 55 -11.42 -1.82 -6.95
CA ALA A 55 -10.86 -3.18 -7.05
C ALA A 55 -11.95 -4.26 -6.96
N VAL A 56 -12.93 -4.10 -6.08
CA VAL A 56 -14.06 -5.04 -5.93
C VAL A 56 -14.93 -5.03 -7.18
N GLN A 57 -15.27 -3.85 -7.70
CA GLN A 57 -16.02 -3.74 -8.95
C GLN A 57 -15.29 -4.40 -10.12
N HIS A 58 -13.96 -4.21 -10.21
CA HIS A 58 -13.15 -4.89 -11.21
C HIS A 58 -13.19 -6.41 -11.04
N ALA A 59 -13.04 -6.91 -9.81
CA ALA A 59 -13.06 -8.34 -9.53
C ALA A 59 -14.42 -8.99 -9.83
N VAL A 60 -15.53 -8.33 -9.51
CA VAL A 60 -16.88 -8.84 -9.83
C VAL A 60 -17.13 -8.82 -11.34
N ALA A 61 -16.80 -7.72 -12.02
CA ALA A 61 -17.12 -7.55 -13.43
C ALA A 61 -16.19 -8.37 -14.36
N VAL A 62 -14.91 -8.52 -14.02
CA VAL A 62 -13.89 -9.12 -14.90
C VAL A 62 -13.47 -10.52 -14.47
N HIS A 63 -13.46 -10.78 -13.16
CA HIS A 63 -13.11 -12.10 -12.61
C HIS A 63 -14.31 -12.90 -12.14
N GLY A 64 -15.53 -12.34 -12.18
CA GLY A 64 -16.74 -13.01 -11.68
C GLY A 64 -16.68 -13.29 -10.18
N ALA A 65 -15.80 -12.61 -9.45
CA ALA A 65 -15.68 -12.75 -8.00
C ALA A 65 -17.00 -12.32 -7.33
N LYS A 66 -17.32 -12.92 -6.18
CA LYS A 66 -18.49 -12.51 -5.40
C LYS A 66 -18.09 -11.41 -4.43
N ASP A 67 -18.85 -10.32 -4.42
CA ASP A 67 -18.69 -9.25 -3.42
C ASP A 67 -19.19 -9.73 -2.05
N THR A 68 -18.29 -10.32 -1.28
CA THR A 68 -18.51 -10.71 0.11
C THR A 68 -17.67 -9.84 1.04
N LEU A 69 -18.08 -9.73 2.30
CA LEU A 69 -17.31 -8.98 3.30
C LEU A 69 -15.89 -9.55 3.48
N GLU A 70 -15.74 -10.88 3.46
CA GLU A 70 -14.42 -11.52 3.48
C GLU A 70 -13.56 -11.11 2.28
N PHE A 71 -14.14 -11.07 1.08
CA PHE A 71 -13.41 -10.67 -0.13
C PHE A 71 -12.95 -9.21 -0.03
N ARG A 72 -13.81 -8.31 0.47
CA ARG A 72 -13.44 -6.91 0.73
C ARG A 72 -12.28 -6.81 1.73
N GLU A 73 -12.28 -7.63 2.77
CA GLU A 73 -11.17 -7.66 3.74
C GLU A 73 -9.88 -8.25 3.18
N GLU A 74 -9.97 -9.23 2.29
CA GLU A 74 -8.83 -9.77 1.57
C GLU A 74 -8.22 -8.72 0.64
N VAL A 75 -9.05 -8.04 -0.14
CA VAL A 75 -8.64 -6.93 -1.02
C VAL A 75 -7.96 -5.82 -0.22
N ARG A 76 -8.46 -5.47 0.98
CA ARG A 76 -7.79 -4.51 1.89
C ARG A 76 -6.39 -4.96 2.30
N ARG A 77 -6.20 -6.25 2.57
CA ARG A 77 -4.90 -6.82 2.96
C ARG A 77 -3.90 -6.84 1.82
N SER A 78 -4.39 -6.86 0.58
CA SER A 78 -3.58 -6.85 -0.63
C SER A 78 -3.29 -5.45 -1.19
N MET A 79 -3.68 -4.39 -0.48
CA MET A 79 -3.34 -3.02 -0.86
C MET A 79 -1.89 -2.72 -0.51
N HIS A 80 -1.13 -2.23 -1.49
CA HIS A 80 0.24 -1.81 -1.32
C HIS A 80 0.32 -0.29 -1.23
N ALA A 81 1.21 0.22 -0.37
CA ALA A 81 1.49 1.65 -0.30
C ALA A 81 2.46 2.07 -1.41
N GLY A 82 2.16 3.17 -2.11
CA GLY A 82 3.02 3.79 -3.10
C GLY A 82 2.46 3.79 -4.53
N THR A 83 3.33 3.58 -5.51
CA THR A 83 2.97 3.54 -6.93
C THR A 83 3.41 2.20 -7.51
N PRO A 84 2.59 1.53 -8.33
CA PRO A 84 2.98 0.26 -8.93
C PRO A 84 4.27 0.42 -9.75
N PRO A 85 5.13 -0.60 -9.80
CA PRO A 85 6.42 -0.51 -10.50
C PRO A 85 6.20 -0.19 -11.99
N LEU A 86 6.80 0.91 -12.45
CA LEU A 86 6.69 1.42 -13.84
C LEU A 86 7.46 0.57 -14.87
N LYS A 87 8.20 -0.46 -14.43
CA LYS A 87 8.90 -1.37 -15.34
C LYS A 87 8.09 -2.65 -15.51
N VAL A 88 7.55 -2.83 -16.71
CA VAL A 88 7.17 -4.15 -17.22
C VAL A 88 8.49 -4.85 -17.55
N ALA A 89 8.82 -5.92 -16.82
CA ALA A 89 9.96 -6.78 -17.15
C ALA A 89 9.60 -7.69 -18.34
#